data_AF-A0AAE4BNX2-F1
#
_entry.id   AF-A0AAE4BNX2-F1
#
_cell.length_a   1.000
_cell.length_b   1.000
_cell.length_c   1.000
_cell.angle_alpha   90.00
_cell.angle_beta   90.00
_cell.angle_gamma   90.00
#
_symmetry.space_group_name_H-M   'P 1'
#
loop_
_entity.id
_entity.type
_entity.pdbx_description
1 polymer ?
#
loop_
_entity_poly.entity_id
_entity_poly.type
_entity_poly.pdbx_seq_one_letter_code
_entity_poly.pdbx_strand_id
1 'polypeptide(L)'
;MARKPRSRLVDRSEYYEITGRLQHYACFHCRKAFKQGFPRSGEATLCPQCRQPMTNMGTDFKAPAQREHRQWQKVQQLAQAGVRFFPVGSTGTPGDRPATLAEVPAFLRRIHPPSAGQSDLERPSSTTSPAPREGRVTTQGQAPRQQFWFLGRLLTPGTTLEVWHEGAWCRGTLTRVQGNIIRTALGPVPLTPTTRLRWPTT
;
A
#
# COMPACT_ATOMS: atom_id res chain seq x y z
N MET A 1 -41.31 25.57 -12.12
CA MET A 1 -40.29 24.51 -11.98
C MET A 1 -40.35 23.62 -13.21
N ALA A 2 -39.30 23.58 -14.03
CA ALA A 2 -39.29 22.82 -15.28
C ALA A 2 -39.33 21.30 -14.99
N ARG A 3 -40.28 20.58 -15.60
CA ARG A 3 -40.38 19.12 -15.50
C ARG A 3 -39.34 18.47 -16.43
N LYS A 4 -38.81 17.33 -15.98
CA LYS A 4 -37.79 16.53 -16.70
C LYS A 4 -38.31 16.12 -18.09
N PRO A 5 -37.59 16.39 -19.20
CA PRO A 5 -38.03 16.00 -20.54
C PRO A 5 -37.98 14.48 -20.72
N ARG A 6 -39.00 13.94 -21.37
CA ARG A 6 -39.08 12.53 -21.80
C ARG A 6 -38.66 12.42 -23.27
N SER A 7 -37.38 12.62 -23.58
CA SER A 7 -36.86 12.25 -24.91
C SER A 7 -35.60 11.40 -24.78
N ARG A 8 -35.42 10.46 -25.71
CA ARG A 8 -34.29 9.51 -25.75
C ARG A 8 -33.10 10.03 -26.59
N LEU A 9 -33.14 11.29 -27.02
CA LEU A 9 -32.27 11.85 -28.07
C LEU A 9 -31.24 12.89 -27.58
N VAL A 10 -31.13 13.12 -26.27
CA VAL A 10 -30.20 14.12 -25.71
C VAL A 10 -28.97 13.41 -25.15
N ASP A 11 -27.79 13.86 -25.57
CA ASP A 11 -26.50 13.45 -25.01
C ASP A 11 -26.50 13.68 -23.48
N ARG A 12 -26.02 12.69 -22.72
CA ARG A 12 -26.12 12.69 -21.26
C ARG A 12 -25.25 13.77 -20.60
N SER A 13 -24.25 14.31 -21.31
CA SER A 13 -23.44 15.46 -20.88
C SER A 13 -24.27 16.76 -20.85
N GLU A 14 -24.98 17.06 -21.93
CA GLU A 14 -25.97 18.15 -22.02
C GLU A 14 -27.06 17.99 -20.96
N TYR A 15 -27.52 16.77 -20.68
CA TYR A 15 -28.52 16.54 -19.63
C TYR A 15 -28.05 16.98 -18.22
N TYR A 16 -26.75 16.93 -17.89
CA TYR A 16 -26.27 17.41 -16.58
C TYR A 16 -26.01 18.91 -16.52
N GLU A 17 -25.71 19.55 -17.66
CA GLU A 17 -25.74 21.00 -17.80
C GLU A 17 -27.18 21.54 -17.75
N ILE A 18 -28.14 20.81 -18.35
CA ILE A 18 -29.56 21.18 -18.46
C ILE A 18 -30.36 20.84 -17.18
N THR A 19 -30.00 19.81 -16.41
CA THR A 19 -30.77 19.42 -15.19
C THR A 19 -30.46 20.20 -13.92
N GLY A 20 -29.44 21.07 -13.91
CA GLY A 20 -29.17 21.97 -12.78
C GLY A 20 -28.87 21.29 -11.44
N ARG A 21 -28.40 20.03 -11.44
CA ARG A 21 -28.08 19.33 -10.18
C ARG A 21 -26.75 19.81 -9.60
N LEU A 22 -26.85 20.77 -8.69
CA LEU A 22 -25.75 21.26 -7.88
C LEU A 22 -25.05 20.10 -7.16
N GLN A 23 -23.73 20.11 -7.20
CA GLN A 23 -22.88 19.21 -6.43
C GLN A 23 -22.63 19.81 -5.06
N HIS A 24 -22.44 18.96 -4.05
CA HIS A 24 -21.99 19.43 -2.75
C HIS A 24 -20.47 19.52 -2.75
N TYR A 25 -19.95 20.70 -2.45
CA TYR A 25 -18.55 20.96 -2.23
C TYR A 25 -18.29 21.14 -0.74
N ALA A 26 -17.23 20.53 -0.23
CA ALA A 26 -16.80 20.67 1.15
C ALA A 26 -15.52 21.51 1.24
N CYS A 27 -15.54 22.52 2.11
CA CYS A 27 -14.35 23.23 2.54
C CYS A 27 -13.88 22.64 3.87
N PHE A 28 -12.74 21.96 3.87
CA PHE A 28 -12.18 21.36 5.09
C PHE A 28 -11.51 22.37 6.01
N HIS A 29 -11.15 23.56 5.50
CA HIS A 29 -10.58 24.63 6.32
C HIS A 29 -11.64 25.26 7.25
N CYS A 30 -12.75 25.74 6.69
CA CYS A 30 -13.82 26.35 7.49
C CYS A 30 -14.90 25.36 7.94
N ARG A 31 -14.83 24.09 7.51
CA ARG A 31 -15.76 23.00 7.85
C ARG A 31 -17.21 23.34 7.48
N LYS A 32 -17.39 23.79 6.24
CA LYS A 32 -18.70 24.10 5.66
C LYS A 32 -18.83 23.45 4.30
N ALA A 33 -20.09 23.20 3.92
CA ALA A 33 -20.40 22.69 2.60
C ALA A 33 -21.29 23.67 1.83
N PHE A 34 -21.08 23.74 0.53
CA PHE A 34 -21.78 24.64 -0.38
C PHE A 34 -22.27 23.85 -1.58
N LYS A 35 -23.47 24.17 -2.07
CA LYS A 35 -23.99 23.59 -3.30
C LYS A 35 -23.56 24.46 -4.47
N GLN A 36 -22.78 23.92 -5.40
CA GLN A 36 -22.26 24.65 -6.55
C GLN A 36 -22.35 23.80 -7.83
N GLY A 37 -22.36 24.47 -8.98
CA GLY A 37 -22.25 23.80 -10.28
C GLY A 37 -20.88 23.14 -10.46
N PHE A 38 -20.70 22.44 -11.57
CA PHE A 38 -19.35 22.04 -11.98
C PHE A 38 -18.56 23.30 -12.35
N PRO A 39 -17.31 23.45 -11.87
CA PRO A 39 -16.46 24.54 -12.33
C PRO A 39 -16.21 24.38 -13.84
N ARG A 40 -15.91 25.50 -14.50
CA ARG A 40 -15.38 25.44 -15.86
C ARG A 40 -14.07 24.65 -15.84
N SER A 41 -13.81 23.93 -16.92
CA SER A 41 -12.67 23.01 -17.02
C SER A 41 -11.36 23.68 -16.54
N GLY A 42 -10.69 23.06 -15.56
CA GLY A 42 -9.41 23.52 -15.03
C GLY A 42 -9.46 24.49 -13.85
N GLU A 43 -10.63 25.02 -13.47
CA GLU A 43 -10.73 25.95 -12.33
C GLU A 43 -10.96 25.23 -11.00
N ALA A 44 -10.21 25.63 -9.97
CA ALA A 44 -10.45 25.18 -8.61
C ALA A 44 -11.71 25.86 -8.04
N THR A 45 -12.61 25.06 -7.46
CA THR A 45 -13.79 25.58 -6.80
C THR A 45 -13.43 26.15 -5.42
N LEU A 46 -13.47 27.47 -5.26
CA LEU A 46 -13.07 28.16 -4.02
C LEU A 46 -14.23 28.34 -3.06
N CYS A 47 -13.93 28.27 -1.76
CA CYS A 47 -14.89 28.51 -0.70
C CYS A 47 -15.36 29.97 -0.68
N PRO A 48 -16.69 30.25 -0.72
CA PRO A 48 -17.20 31.62 -0.67
C PRO A 48 -16.82 32.38 0.60
N GLN A 49 -16.53 31.67 1.70
CA GLN A 49 -16.21 32.29 2.99
C GLN A 49 -14.71 32.53 3.19
N CYS A 50 -13.88 31.52 2.94
CA CYS A 50 -12.45 31.59 3.28
C CYS A 50 -11.52 31.52 2.06
N ARG A 51 -12.10 31.44 0.85
CA ARG A 51 -11.40 31.33 -0.44
C ARG A 51 -10.44 30.15 -0.57
N GLN A 52 -10.45 29.21 0.37
CA GLN A 52 -9.69 27.97 0.27
C GLN A 52 -10.31 27.01 -0.74
N PRO A 53 -9.51 26.15 -1.40
CA PRO A 53 -10.03 25.13 -2.31
C PRO A 53 -11.04 24.22 -1.61
N MET A 54 -12.11 23.89 -2.33
CA MET A 54 -13.12 22.94 -1.89
C MET A 54 -13.06 21.66 -2.72
N THR A 55 -13.48 20.57 -2.10
CA THR A 55 -13.55 19.27 -2.75
C THR A 55 -14.99 18.94 -3.08
N ASN A 56 -15.28 18.58 -4.33
CA ASN A 56 -16.56 18.00 -4.69
C ASN A 56 -16.74 16.69 -3.92
N MET A 57 -17.82 16.58 -3.15
CA MET A 57 -18.17 15.42 -2.31
C MET A 57 -19.33 14.60 -2.88
N GLY A 58 -19.95 15.01 -3.98
CA GLY A 58 -21.08 14.33 -4.63
C GLY A 58 -22.45 14.76 -4.14
N THR A 59 -23.51 14.29 -4.82
CA THR A 59 -24.89 14.81 -4.62
C THR A 59 -25.57 14.33 -3.34
N ASP A 60 -25.13 13.21 -2.75
CA ASP A 60 -25.72 12.62 -1.54
C ASP A 60 -24.94 12.98 -0.26
N PHE A 61 -23.98 13.91 -0.38
CA PHE A 61 -23.16 14.33 0.75
C PHE A 61 -23.98 15.10 1.78
N LYS A 62 -24.03 14.57 3.01
CA LYS A 62 -24.56 15.27 4.18
C LYS A 62 -23.41 15.82 5.00
N ALA A 63 -23.27 17.15 4.99
CA ALA A 63 -22.22 17.82 5.74
C ALA A 63 -22.44 17.65 7.25
N PRO A 64 -21.41 17.24 8.02
CA PRO A 64 -21.49 17.25 9.48
C PRO A 64 -21.70 18.67 10.01
N ALA A 65 -22.20 18.78 11.25
CA ALA A 65 -22.24 20.06 11.94
C ALA A 65 -20.83 20.66 12.01
N GLN A 66 -20.69 21.98 11.84
CA GLN A 66 -19.37 22.64 11.76
C GLN A 66 -18.49 22.32 12.98
N ARG A 67 -19.09 22.26 14.18
CA ARG A 67 -18.43 21.94 15.45
C ARG A 67 -17.93 20.50 15.58
N GLU A 68 -18.37 19.57 14.72
CA GLU A 68 -17.99 18.16 14.82
C GLU A 68 -16.64 17.89 14.14
N HIS A 69 -15.56 18.34 14.78
CA HIS A 69 -14.20 18.21 14.27
C HIS A 69 -13.84 16.79 13.82
N ARG A 70 -14.19 15.77 14.61
CA ARG A 70 -13.89 14.37 14.29
C ARG A 70 -14.63 13.86 13.05
N GLN A 71 -15.88 14.29 12.84
CA GLN A 71 -16.64 13.93 11.64
C GLN A 71 -16.10 14.66 10.41
N TRP A 72 -15.68 15.92 10.54
CA TRP A 72 -15.00 16.65 9.46
C TRP A 72 -13.67 16.01 9.07
N GLN A 73 -12.86 15.59 10.04
CA GLN A 73 -11.63 14.83 9.80
C GLN A 73 -11.91 13.52 9.06
N LYS A 74 -12.97 12.79 9.45
CA LYS A 74 -13.39 11.56 8.79
C LYS A 74 -13.69 11.81 7.32
N VAL A 75 -14.54 12.80 7.03
CA VAL A 75 -14.90 13.15 5.66
C VAL A 75 -13.67 13.63 4.87
N GLN A 76 -12.75 14.36 5.50
CA GLN A 76 -11.51 14.82 4.86
C GLN A 76 -10.61 13.65 4.45
N GLN A 77 -10.39 12.66 5.32
CA GLN A 77 -9.59 11.48 4.98
C GLN A 77 -10.22 10.67 3.84
N LEU A 78 -11.54 10.47 3.89
CA LEU A 78 -12.28 9.84 2.78
C LEU A 78 -12.11 10.65 1.48
N ALA A 79 -12.19 11.98 1.57
CA ALA A 79 -12.06 12.86 0.42
C ALA A 79 -10.66 12.78 -0.22
N GLN A 80 -9.61 12.79 0.61
CA GLN A 80 -8.23 12.63 0.19
C GLN A 80 -7.97 11.28 -0.48
N ALA A 81 -8.63 10.22 -0.01
CA ALA A 81 -8.59 8.89 -0.62
C ALA A 81 -9.48 8.75 -1.88
N GLY A 82 -10.07 9.83 -2.38
CA GLY A 82 -10.91 9.79 -3.59
C GLY A 82 -12.35 9.28 -3.37
N VAL A 83 -12.75 9.00 -2.12
CA VAL A 83 -14.09 8.51 -1.80
C VAL A 83 -15.10 9.66 -1.82
N ARG A 84 -16.23 9.46 -2.50
CA ARG A 84 -17.29 10.46 -2.70
C ARG A 84 -18.68 9.90 -2.36
N PHE A 85 -19.65 10.80 -2.20
CA PHE A 85 -21.02 10.53 -1.81
C PHE A 85 -21.97 10.76 -2.98
N PHE A 86 -22.00 9.80 -3.89
CA PHE A 86 -22.97 9.77 -4.99
C PHE A 86 -24.06 8.73 -4.72
N PRO A 87 -25.26 8.92 -5.29
CA PRO A 87 -26.29 7.90 -5.33
C PRO A 87 -25.75 6.69 -6.07
N VAL A 88 -25.94 5.52 -5.49
CA VAL A 88 -25.72 4.23 -6.16
C VAL A 88 -27.05 3.76 -6.75
N GLY A 89 -26.98 3.07 -7.89
CA GLY A 89 -28.15 2.47 -8.55
C GLY A 89 -28.74 1.30 -7.75
N SER A 90 -29.84 0.73 -8.22
CA SER A 90 -30.66 -0.29 -7.51
C SER A 90 -29.95 -1.61 -7.15
N THR A 91 -28.72 -1.84 -7.62
CA THR A 91 -27.87 -2.99 -7.26
C THR A 91 -26.69 -2.61 -6.37
N GLY A 92 -26.49 -1.31 -6.10
CA GLY A 92 -25.43 -0.80 -5.26
C GLY A 92 -26.00 -0.37 -3.93
N THR A 93 -25.71 -1.13 -2.87
CA THR A 93 -25.80 -0.60 -1.52
C THR A 93 -24.91 0.65 -1.46
N PRO A 94 -25.35 1.79 -0.87
CA PRO A 94 -24.43 2.84 -0.44
C PRO A 94 -23.50 2.15 0.55
N GLY A 95 -22.37 1.62 0.05
CA GLY A 95 -21.58 0.64 0.79
C GLY A 95 -21.27 1.17 2.17
N ASP A 96 -21.21 0.26 3.16
CA ASP A 96 -20.98 0.56 4.57
C ASP A 96 -19.88 1.61 4.73
N ARG A 97 -20.31 2.88 4.89
CA ARG A 97 -19.39 3.99 5.09
C ARG A 97 -19.05 4.04 6.57
N PRO A 98 -17.79 4.38 6.90
CA PRO A 98 -17.39 4.46 8.29
C PRO A 98 -18.27 5.47 9.04
N ALA A 99 -18.85 5.03 10.15
CA ALA A 99 -19.62 5.89 11.05
C ALA A 99 -18.66 6.81 11.83
N THR A 100 -17.51 6.27 12.21
CA THR A 100 -16.51 6.95 13.03
C THR A 100 -15.18 7.17 12.28
N LEU A 101 -14.35 8.08 12.80
CA LEU A 101 -13.01 8.33 12.25
C LEU A 101 -12.09 7.09 12.37
N ALA A 102 -12.25 6.31 13.44
CA ALA A 102 -11.42 5.13 13.71
C ALA A 102 -11.61 4.00 12.69
N GLU A 103 -12.78 3.93 12.06
CA GLU A 103 -13.10 2.93 11.03
C GLU A 103 -12.52 3.26 9.66
N VAL A 104 -12.09 4.50 9.42
CA VAL A 104 -11.61 4.95 8.11
C VAL A 104 -10.44 4.13 7.59
N PRO A 105 -9.36 3.85 8.36
CA PRO A 105 -8.24 3.08 7.84
C PRO A 105 -8.64 1.66 7.38
N ALA A 106 -9.47 0.97 8.18
CA ALA A 106 -9.97 -0.36 7.83
C ALA A 106 -10.87 -0.33 6.59
N PHE A 107 -11.72 0.69 6.47
CA PHE A 107 -12.54 0.92 5.29
C PHE A 107 -11.69 1.17 4.04
N LEU A 108 -10.68 2.06 4.13
CA LEU A 108 -9.80 2.39 3.00
C LEU A 108 -9.00 1.18 2.53
N ARG A 109 -8.47 0.36 3.44
CA ARG A 109 -7.79 -0.90 3.08
C ARG A 109 -8.68 -1.88 2.34
N ARG A 110 -10.00 -1.88 2.61
CA ARG A 110 -10.95 -2.77 1.93
C ARG A 110 -11.23 -2.31 0.50
N ILE A 111 -11.38 -1.00 0.27
CA ILE A 111 -11.68 -0.46 -1.06
C ILE A 111 -10.42 -0.26 -1.92
N HIS A 112 -9.28 -0.04 -1.27
CA HIS A 112 -7.96 0.16 -1.87
C HIS A 112 -6.98 -0.73 -1.11
N PRO A 113 -6.94 -2.04 -1.44
CA PRO A 113 -5.97 -2.93 -0.81
C PRO A 113 -4.55 -2.44 -1.09
N PRO A 114 -3.65 -2.46 -0.09
CA PRO A 114 -2.28 -2.03 -0.29
C PRO A 114 -1.61 -2.91 -1.36
N SER A 115 -0.74 -2.30 -2.15
CA SER A 115 0.10 -3.08 -3.07
C SER A 115 1.04 -4.01 -2.29
N ALA A 116 1.62 -5.01 -2.98
CA ALA A 116 2.61 -5.89 -2.36
C ALA A 116 3.77 -5.09 -1.73
N GLY A 117 4.30 -4.11 -2.46
CA GLY A 117 5.39 -3.25 -1.96
C GLY A 117 4.97 -2.36 -0.77
N GLN A 118 3.74 -1.84 -0.76
CA GLN A 118 3.22 -1.09 0.40
C GLN A 118 3.08 -2.00 1.63
N SER A 119 2.57 -3.21 1.42
CA SER A 119 2.45 -4.21 2.48
C SER A 119 3.81 -4.63 3.03
N ASP A 120 4.83 -4.72 2.18
CA ASP A 120 6.21 -5.00 2.57
C ASP A 120 6.82 -3.87 3.42
N LEU A 121 6.56 -2.61 3.07
CA LEU A 121 7.04 -1.44 3.83
C LEU A 121 6.38 -1.32 5.20
N GLU A 122 5.09 -1.65 5.29
CA GLU A 122 4.35 -1.66 6.56
C GLU A 122 4.72 -2.86 7.46
N ARG A 123 5.41 -3.87 6.92
CA ARG A 123 5.82 -5.06 7.67
C ARG A 123 6.76 -4.64 8.81
N PRO A 124 6.45 -4.99 10.08
CA PRO A 124 7.33 -4.65 11.18
C PRO A 124 8.71 -5.28 10.97
N SER A 125 9.78 -4.50 11.17
CA SER A 125 11.17 -4.88 10.89
C SER A 125 11.66 -6.10 11.69
N SER A 126 10.93 -6.48 12.74
CA SER A 126 11.13 -7.70 13.52
C SER A 126 10.62 -8.97 12.84
N THR A 127 9.78 -8.84 11.80
CA THR A 127 9.35 -9.98 10.99
C THR A 127 10.52 -10.40 10.11
N THR A 128 10.96 -11.64 10.25
CA THR A 128 12.01 -12.20 9.40
C THR A 128 11.53 -12.11 7.96
N SER A 129 12.22 -11.35 7.11
CA SER A 129 11.88 -11.27 5.69
C SER A 129 11.77 -12.69 5.11
N PRO A 130 10.67 -13.04 4.42
CA PRO A 130 10.53 -14.35 3.79
C PRO A 130 11.51 -14.54 2.63
N ALA A 131 12.12 -13.45 2.13
CA ALA A 131 13.22 -13.56 1.20
C ALA A 131 14.38 -14.29 1.87
N PRO A 132 14.88 -15.40 1.27
CA PRO A 132 16.09 -16.02 1.77
C PRO A 132 17.17 -14.94 1.81
N ARG A 133 17.81 -14.78 2.97
CA ARG A 133 18.94 -13.85 3.07
C ARG A 133 20.12 -14.48 2.33
N GLU A 134 20.10 -14.34 1.02
CA GLU A 134 21.20 -14.72 0.14
C GLU A 134 22.33 -13.72 0.36
N GLY A 135 23.56 -14.21 0.38
CA GLY A 135 24.72 -13.35 0.53
C GLY A 135 26.00 -14.04 0.12
N ARG A 136 27.08 -13.25 0.08
CA ARG A 136 28.43 -13.77 -0.08
C ARG A 136 29.04 -14.07 1.26
N VAL A 137 29.92 -15.05 1.27
CA VAL A 137 30.75 -15.34 2.42
C VAL A 137 31.86 -14.30 2.48
N THR A 138 32.05 -13.73 3.67
CA THR A 138 33.17 -12.84 3.94
C THR A 138 34.23 -13.62 4.69
N THR A 139 35.48 -13.28 4.47
CA THR A 139 36.61 -13.97 5.10
C THR A 139 37.43 -13.01 5.93
N GLN A 140 37.91 -13.49 7.09
CA GLN A 140 38.80 -12.76 7.96
C GLN A 140 40.05 -13.60 8.27
N GLY A 141 41.22 -12.97 8.25
CA GLY A 141 42.51 -13.62 8.43
C GLY A 141 43.07 -14.26 7.16
N GLN A 142 44.29 -14.81 7.27
CA GLN A 142 44.99 -15.48 6.17
C GLN A 142 44.92 -17.00 6.32
N ALA A 143 44.96 -17.72 5.20
CA ALA A 143 45.09 -19.17 5.20
C ALA A 143 46.39 -19.59 5.93
N PRO A 144 46.39 -20.68 6.72
CA PRO A 144 45.33 -21.67 6.90
C PRO A 144 44.32 -21.39 8.04
N ARG A 145 44.46 -20.28 8.78
CA ARG A 145 43.60 -19.95 9.96
C ARG A 145 42.42 -19.02 9.63
N GLN A 146 42.03 -18.94 8.36
CA GLN A 146 40.95 -18.06 7.90
C GLN A 146 39.60 -18.45 8.52
N GLN A 147 38.86 -17.42 8.95
CA GLN A 147 37.51 -17.51 9.46
C GLN A 147 36.52 -17.05 8.39
N PHE A 148 35.38 -17.73 8.30
CA PHE A 148 34.35 -17.44 7.32
C PHE A 148 33.09 -16.93 8.03
N TRP A 149 32.56 -15.83 7.55
CA TRP A 149 31.41 -15.14 8.12
C TRP A 149 30.31 -15.00 7.07
N PHE A 150 29.07 -15.29 7.46
CA PHE A 150 27.90 -15.17 6.61
C PHE A 150 26.84 -14.32 7.32
N LEU A 151 26.51 -13.17 6.72
CA LEU A 151 25.56 -12.19 7.28
C LEU A 151 25.82 -11.85 8.75
N GLY A 152 27.09 -11.65 9.11
CA GLY A 152 27.52 -11.28 10.46
C GLY A 152 27.62 -12.45 11.45
N ARG A 153 27.39 -13.70 11.02
CA ARG A 153 27.57 -14.90 11.87
C ARG A 153 28.81 -15.69 11.44
N LEU A 154 29.61 -16.10 12.42
CA LEU A 154 30.75 -16.99 12.19
C LEU A 154 30.23 -18.38 11.78
N LEU A 155 30.78 -18.94 10.70
CA LEU A 155 30.46 -20.28 10.25
C LEU A 155 31.33 -21.30 11.00
N THR A 156 30.68 -22.16 11.79
CA THR A 156 31.34 -23.23 12.54
C THR A 156 31.10 -24.59 11.88
N PRO A 157 31.98 -25.58 12.08
CA PRO A 157 31.70 -26.95 11.66
C PRO A 157 30.37 -27.43 12.26
N GLY A 158 29.53 -28.10 11.45
CA GLY A 158 28.18 -28.52 11.84
C GLY A 158 27.07 -27.51 11.53
N THR A 159 27.39 -26.28 11.11
CA THR A 159 26.35 -25.33 10.67
C THR A 159 25.69 -25.80 9.39
N THR A 160 24.34 -25.88 9.39
CA THR A 160 23.54 -26.20 8.22
C THR A 160 23.23 -24.94 7.40
N LEU A 161 23.49 -25.01 6.10
CA LEU A 161 23.37 -23.90 5.15
C LEU A 161 22.78 -24.40 3.84
N GLU A 162 22.22 -23.52 3.03
CA GLU A 162 21.95 -23.82 1.62
C GLU A 162 23.01 -23.14 0.76
N VAL A 163 23.63 -23.91 -0.13
CA VAL A 163 24.68 -23.47 -1.05
C VAL A 163 24.21 -23.62 -2.49
N TRP A 164 24.52 -22.65 -3.33
CA TRP A 164 24.27 -22.76 -4.76
C TRP A 164 25.30 -23.68 -5.40
N HIS A 165 24.84 -24.78 -5.99
CA HIS A 165 25.67 -25.77 -6.67
C HIS A 165 24.96 -26.24 -7.95
N GLU A 166 25.65 -26.20 -9.09
CA GLU A 166 25.13 -26.70 -10.38
C GLU A 166 23.75 -26.18 -10.78
N GLY A 167 23.45 -24.91 -10.47
CA GLY A 167 22.18 -24.29 -10.84
C GLY A 167 21.02 -24.54 -9.87
N ALA A 168 21.28 -25.20 -8.73
CA ALA A 168 20.29 -25.45 -7.69
C ALA A 168 20.78 -25.02 -6.30
N TRP A 169 19.84 -24.71 -5.41
CA TRP A 169 20.13 -24.55 -3.98
C TRP A 169 20.14 -25.92 -3.31
N CYS A 170 21.26 -26.28 -2.71
CA CYS A 170 21.45 -27.54 -2.03
C CYS A 170 21.70 -27.33 -0.55
N ARG A 171 20.93 -28.01 0.30
CA ARG A 171 21.19 -28.03 1.73
C ARG A 171 22.45 -28.84 2.01
N GLY A 172 23.31 -28.29 2.85
CA GLY A 172 24.57 -28.93 3.22
C GLY A 172 25.04 -28.53 4.61
N THR A 173 26.03 -29.27 5.10
CA THR A 173 26.64 -29.04 6.42
C THR A 173 28.11 -28.70 6.26
N LEU A 174 28.55 -27.63 6.92
CA LEU A 174 29.94 -27.22 6.90
C LEU A 174 30.82 -28.22 7.68
N THR A 175 31.91 -28.66 7.08
CA THR A 175 32.91 -29.55 7.68
C THR A 175 34.31 -28.97 7.50
N ARG A 176 35.25 -29.36 8.39
CA ARG A 176 36.64 -28.86 8.39
C ARG A 176 37.71 -29.94 8.18
N VAL A 177 37.29 -31.15 7.80
CA VAL A 177 38.14 -32.35 7.77
C VAL A 177 39.22 -32.29 6.67
N GLN A 178 38.97 -31.58 5.58
CA GLN A 178 39.91 -31.36 4.46
C GLN A 178 39.85 -29.89 3.98
N GLY A 179 39.91 -28.96 4.93
CA GLY A 179 39.60 -27.55 4.68
C GLY A 179 38.11 -27.24 4.85
N ASN A 180 37.69 -26.01 4.56
CA ASN A 180 36.32 -25.57 4.77
C ASN A 180 35.44 -26.03 3.60
N ILE A 181 34.73 -27.14 3.77
CA ILE A 181 33.91 -27.77 2.72
C ILE A 181 32.48 -27.93 3.22
N ILE A 182 31.51 -27.49 2.42
CA ILE A 182 30.08 -27.76 2.64
C ILE A 182 29.75 -29.10 1.99
N ARG A 183 29.38 -30.10 2.78
CA ARG A 183 28.90 -31.38 2.26
C ARG A 183 27.43 -31.27 1.92
N THR A 184 27.09 -31.42 0.64
CA THR A 184 25.71 -31.43 0.14
C THR A 184 25.38 -32.81 -0.44
N ALA A 185 24.10 -33.05 -0.76
CA ALA A 185 23.68 -34.26 -1.46
C ALA A 185 24.24 -34.38 -2.89
N LEU A 186 24.56 -33.25 -3.55
CA LEU A 186 25.13 -33.23 -4.90
C LEU A 186 26.66 -33.35 -4.91
N GLY A 187 27.31 -33.27 -3.76
CA GLY A 187 28.77 -33.34 -3.64
C GLY A 187 29.36 -32.34 -2.66
N PRO A 188 30.69 -32.40 -2.43
CA PRO A 188 31.40 -31.44 -1.61
C PRO A 188 31.60 -30.11 -2.34
N VAL A 189 31.17 -29.00 -1.73
CA VAL A 189 31.38 -27.65 -2.27
C VAL A 189 32.39 -26.90 -1.42
N PRO A 190 33.51 -26.41 -1.98
CA PRO A 190 34.47 -25.62 -1.22
C PRO A 190 33.86 -24.28 -0.80
N LEU A 191 34.14 -23.88 0.44
CA LEU A 191 33.73 -22.58 0.96
C LEU A 191 34.73 -21.52 0.51
N THR A 192 34.37 -20.74 -0.50
CA THR A 192 35.16 -19.64 -1.04
C THR A 192 34.37 -18.32 -0.95
N PRO A 193 35.01 -17.15 -1.11
CA PRO A 193 34.30 -15.87 -1.15
C PRO A 193 33.27 -15.75 -2.29
N THR A 194 33.38 -16.59 -3.34
CA THR A 194 32.45 -16.63 -4.47
C THR A 194 31.28 -17.59 -4.24
N THR A 195 31.34 -18.44 -3.21
CA THR A 195 30.25 -19.35 -2.84
C THR A 195 29.02 -18.54 -2.42
N ARG A 196 27.91 -18.73 -3.12
CA ARG A 196 26.61 -18.14 -2.74
C ARG A 196 25.95 -19.02 -1.69
N LEU A 197 25.60 -18.42 -0.55
CA LEU A 197 24.93 -19.08 0.55
C LEU A 197 23.61 -18.39 0.87
N ARG A 198 22.69 -19.14 1.47
CA ARG A 198 21.51 -18.62 2.18
C ARG A 198 21.25 -19.46 3.41
N TRP A 199 20.60 -18.85 4.40
CA TRP A 199 20.09 -19.61 5.53
C TRP A 199 18.93 -20.50 5.06
N PRO A 200 18.85 -21.76 5.54
CA PRO A 200 17.71 -22.61 5.22
C PRO A 200 16.44 -21.92 5.71
N THR A 201 15.42 -21.89 4.86
CA THR A 201 14.08 -21.46 5.23
C THR A 201 13.50 -22.51 6.18
N THR A 202 13.17 -22.10 7.41
CA THR A 202 12.40 -22.91 8.37
C THR A 202 10.99 -23.13 7.88
#